data_AF-A0A7X7FPE5-F1
#
_entry.id   AF-A0A7X7FPE5-F1
#
_cell.length_a   1.000
_cell.length_b   1.000
_cell.length_c   1.000
_cell.angle_alpha   90.00
_cell.angle_beta   90.00
_cell.angle_gamma   90.00
#
_symmetry.space_group_name_H-M   'P 1'
#
loop_
_entity.id
_entity.type
_entity.pdbx_description
1 polymer ?
#
loop_
_entity_poly.entity_id
_entity_poly.type
_entity_poly.pdbx_seq_one_letter_code
_entity_poly.pdbx_strand_id
1 'polypeptide(L)'
;GEVFVLDARECAPAAATPDLFTKSRERWPGDPPLSRFGGLAAAVPGLLAGHAVLLERFGTRPLKDLVEPARTLAEDGFQIDADFRGAIRSTLQQIESRPGLSKRAAALRRALLFDGRVPEIGAVLVQPQLARTLRALSAHGLAHFYTGDMAAGLVRAVQQDRGVMTVDDLAAYKPVWRESIRVQYRERFDLFLMPPPSSGGICIAEALNILERWDLRTLHRKDPGLAAHLTVEAMKHAFADRARLLGDADHADVPVAVLTGKAHARRLAARINEQSVADSAAYGEAGPMLGLPEDGGTSHYCVVDRWGNIVSATETINTGFGSLLYVDSLGIVMNNEMDDFTTESGQVNAYGLRQSDANLVGPKKRPLSCMSPTIVLRDGRPFLAVGGSGGPRIISSVFQVLLNVLEYDLGPAEAVALPRYHHQWQPDVLYRNDCPANQPAITGLRQRGHEISDQKRGAIVQAILIDADTLIGASDPRKGGQPDGY
;
A
#
# COMPACT_ATOMS: atom_id res chain seq x y z
N GLY A 1 21.95 -2.56 -15.83
CA GLY A 1 21.10 -1.36 -15.92
C GLY A 1 21.20 -0.58 -14.62
N GLU A 2 20.57 0.59 -14.57
CA GLU A 2 20.41 1.39 -13.35
C GLU A 2 19.01 1.16 -12.77
N VAL A 3 18.87 1.22 -11.45
CA VAL A 3 17.56 1.11 -10.77
C VAL A 3 17.17 2.48 -10.26
N PHE A 4 15.94 2.90 -10.59
CA PHE A 4 15.38 4.18 -10.16
C PHE A 4 14.18 3.96 -9.24
N VAL A 5 14.05 4.81 -8.23
CA VAL A 5 12.86 4.87 -7.39
C VAL A 5 12.23 6.25 -7.54
N LEU A 6 10.98 6.28 -7.97
CA LEU A 6 10.18 7.49 -8.00
C LEU A 6 9.13 7.44 -6.89
N ASP A 7 9.22 8.39 -5.97
CA ASP A 7 8.23 8.63 -4.94
C ASP A 7 7.23 9.69 -5.41
N ALA A 8 6.03 9.24 -5.75
CA ALA A 8 4.88 10.09 -6.07
C ALA A 8 3.82 10.09 -4.95
N ARG A 9 4.23 9.79 -3.70
CA ARG A 9 3.37 9.83 -2.52
C ARG A 9 2.83 11.24 -2.30
N GLU A 10 1.58 11.31 -1.88
CA GLU A 10 0.91 12.55 -1.53
C GLU A 10 1.62 13.26 -0.38
N CYS A 11 1.53 14.58 -0.34
CA CYS A 11 2.01 15.36 0.80
C CYS A 11 0.85 16.07 1.51
N ALA A 12 1.02 16.27 2.81
CA ALA A 12 0.11 17.09 3.59
C ALA A 12 0.12 18.53 3.07
N PRO A 13 -1.03 19.21 3.00
CA PRO A 13 -1.08 20.64 2.71
C PRO A 13 -0.16 21.45 3.63
N ALA A 14 0.33 22.60 3.17
CA ALA A 14 1.23 23.46 3.93
C ALA A 14 0.60 23.99 5.24
N ALA A 15 -0.73 24.00 5.34
CA ALA A 15 -1.46 24.39 6.56
C ALA A 15 -1.63 23.23 7.57
N ALA A 16 -1.17 22.01 7.26
CA ALA A 16 -1.32 20.86 8.15
C ALA A 16 -0.33 20.91 9.32
N THR A 17 -0.84 21.15 10.52
CA THR A 17 -0.06 21.17 11.77
C THR A 17 -0.12 19.82 12.49
N PRO A 18 0.84 19.51 13.39
CA PRO A 18 0.83 18.28 14.17
C PRO A 18 -0.45 18.06 14.98
N ASP A 19 -1.13 19.14 15.39
CA ASP A 19 -2.37 19.12 16.17
C ASP A 19 -3.65 19.30 15.32
N LEU A 20 -3.54 19.25 13.99
CA LEU A 20 -4.64 19.49 13.05
C LEU A 20 -5.87 18.63 13.40
N PHE A 21 -5.67 17.33 13.59
CA PHE A 21 -6.77 16.40 13.82
C PHE A 21 -7.33 16.47 15.24
N THR A 22 -6.49 16.69 16.25
CA THR A 22 -6.93 16.94 17.63
C THR A 22 -7.82 18.19 17.68
N LYS A 23 -7.36 19.32 17.13
CA LYS A 23 -8.13 20.57 17.04
C LYS A 23 -9.42 20.40 16.24
N SER A 24 -9.37 19.64 15.15
CA SER A 24 -10.56 19.39 14.32
C SER A 24 -11.62 18.58 15.07
N ARG A 25 -11.20 17.56 15.83
CA ARG A 25 -12.11 16.75 16.66
C ARG A 25 -12.75 17.58 17.77
N GLU A 26 -12.00 18.47 18.40
CA GLU A 26 -12.54 19.41 19.40
C GLU A 26 -13.53 20.40 18.78
N ARG A 27 -13.23 20.89 17.56
CA ARG A 27 -14.10 21.82 16.83
C ARG A 27 -15.38 21.16 16.30
N TRP A 28 -15.34 19.86 16.01
CA TRP A 28 -16.45 19.10 15.43
C TRP A 28 -16.63 17.72 16.13
N PRO A 29 -17.03 17.67 17.41
CA PRO A 29 -17.01 16.46 18.24
C PRO A 29 -18.01 15.36 17.85
N GLY A 30 -18.89 15.61 16.86
CA GLY A 30 -19.83 14.63 16.31
C GLY A 30 -19.55 14.20 14.87
N ASP A 31 -18.49 14.74 14.26
CA ASP A 31 -18.10 14.34 12.90
C ASP A 31 -17.41 12.97 12.93
N PRO A 32 -17.55 12.15 11.87
CA PRO A 32 -16.75 10.95 11.73
C PRO A 32 -15.26 11.31 11.58
N PRO A 33 -14.33 10.36 11.79
CA PRO A 33 -12.90 10.64 11.81
C PRO A 33 -12.42 11.45 10.59
N LEU A 34 -12.03 12.71 10.81
CA LEU A 34 -11.74 13.67 9.74
C LEU A 34 -10.39 13.42 9.04
N SER A 35 -9.53 12.58 9.61
CA SER A 35 -8.36 12.04 8.92
C SER A 35 -8.72 11.03 7.84
N ARG A 36 -9.90 10.40 7.96
CA ARG A 36 -10.36 9.32 7.06
C ARG A 36 -11.39 9.81 6.06
N PHE A 37 -12.20 10.79 6.42
CA PHE A 37 -13.36 11.19 5.64
C PHE A 37 -13.38 12.70 5.41
N GLY A 38 -13.57 13.07 4.15
CA GLY A 38 -13.81 14.44 3.72
C GLY A 38 -12.56 15.22 3.35
N GLY A 39 -12.71 16.54 3.26
CA GLY A 39 -11.66 17.42 2.77
C GLY A 39 -10.37 17.40 3.61
N LEU A 40 -10.47 17.23 4.93
CA LEU A 40 -9.28 17.15 5.82
C LEU A 40 -8.47 15.87 5.65
N ALA A 41 -9.09 14.82 5.12
CA ALA A 41 -8.43 13.55 4.87
C ALA A 41 -7.57 13.58 3.60
N ALA A 42 -7.85 14.52 2.69
CA ALA A 42 -7.21 14.60 1.38
C ALA A 42 -5.81 15.22 1.46
N ALA A 43 -4.81 14.42 1.11
CA ALA A 43 -3.45 14.88 0.85
C ALA A 43 -3.31 15.29 -0.63
N VAL A 44 -2.29 16.08 -0.95
CA VAL A 44 -2.04 16.63 -2.30
C VAL A 44 -1.75 15.48 -3.28
N PRO A 45 -2.58 15.24 -4.32
CA PRO A 45 -2.45 14.06 -5.17
C PRO A 45 -1.16 14.04 -6.01
N GLY A 46 -0.36 12.98 -5.91
CA GLY A 46 0.95 12.92 -6.56
C GLY A 46 1.05 12.13 -7.86
N LEU A 47 0.10 11.23 -8.12
CA LEU A 47 0.19 10.22 -9.18
C LEU A 47 0.43 10.84 -10.57
N LEU A 48 -0.31 11.87 -10.96
CA LEU A 48 -0.19 12.48 -12.29
C LEU A 48 1.14 13.20 -12.49
N ALA A 49 1.67 13.86 -11.46
CA ALA A 49 3.00 14.46 -11.52
C ALA A 49 4.09 13.38 -11.61
N GLY A 50 3.93 12.26 -10.91
CA GLY A 50 4.79 11.07 -11.05
C GLY A 50 4.79 10.53 -12.48
N HIS A 51 3.62 10.30 -13.05
CA HIS A 51 3.48 9.86 -14.45
C HIS A 51 4.09 10.87 -15.44
N ALA A 52 3.93 12.17 -15.21
CA ALA A 52 4.52 13.19 -16.07
C ALA A 52 6.05 13.06 -16.13
N VAL A 53 6.70 12.91 -14.98
CA VAL A 53 8.15 12.77 -14.87
C VAL A 53 8.64 11.42 -15.44
N LEU A 54 7.88 10.34 -15.27
CA LEU A 54 8.19 9.05 -15.90
C LEU A 54 8.11 9.13 -17.43
N LEU A 55 7.07 9.78 -17.95
CA LEU A 55 6.89 9.95 -19.39
C LEU A 55 7.97 10.85 -19.99
N GLU A 56 8.34 11.92 -19.31
CA GLU A 56 9.44 12.80 -19.73
C GLU A 56 10.77 12.05 -19.80
N ARG A 57 11.07 11.22 -18.78
CA ARG A 57 12.37 10.56 -18.67
C ARG A 57 12.50 9.27 -19.49
N PHE A 58 11.44 8.48 -19.54
CA PHE A 58 11.45 7.11 -20.09
C PHE A 58 10.37 6.85 -21.16
N GLY A 59 9.44 7.78 -21.34
CA GLY A 59 8.33 7.61 -22.27
C GLY A 59 8.76 7.65 -23.73
N THR A 60 8.20 6.76 -24.53
CA THR A 60 8.45 6.69 -25.99
C THR A 60 7.18 6.91 -26.82
N ARG A 61 6.02 7.08 -26.16
CA ARG A 61 4.72 7.25 -26.80
C ARG A 61 4.08 8.59 -26.43
N PRO A 62 3.33 9.23 -27.35
CA PRO A 62 2.57 10.44 -27.05
C PRO A 62 1.56 10.22 -25.92
N LEU A 63 1.44 11.20 -25.01
CA LEU A 63 0.48 11.14 -23.89
C LEU A 63 -0.96 10.85 -24.35
N LYS A 64 -1.37 11.44 -25.49
CA LYS A 64 -2.71 11.23 -26.04
C LYS A 64 -3.03 9.75 -26.27
N ASP A 65 -2.06 8.98 -26.76
CA ASP A 65 -2.25 7.57 -27.08
C ASP A 65 -2.30 6.71 -25.81
N LEU A 66 -1.64 7.17 -24.74
CA LEU A 66 -1.61 6.50 -23.43
C LEU A 66 -2.87 6.77 -22.62
N VAL A 67 -3.48 7.95 -22.75
CA VAL A 67 -4.70 8.35 -22.02
C VAL A 67 -5.97 7.85 -22.70
N GLU A 68 -5.95 7.68 -24.02
CA GLU A 68 -7.14 7.35 -24.81
C GLU A 68 -7.90 6.10 -24.33
N PRO A 69 -7.26 4.97 -23.99
CA PRO A 69 -8.00 3.79 -23.51
C PRO A 69 -8.80 4.07 -22.23
N ALA A 70 -8.21 4.78 -21.27
CA ALA A 70 -8.89 5.15 -20.03
C ALA A 70 -10.02 6.17 -20.28
N ARG A 71 -9.82 7.10 -21.21
CA ARG A 71 -10.83 8.09 -21.61
C ARG A 71 -12.05 7.41 -22.23
N THR A 72 -11.84 6.46 -23.12
CA THR A 72 -12.91 5.67 -23.77
C THR A 72 -13.66 4.83 -22.76
N LEU A 73 -12.98 4.12 -21.86
CA LEU A 73 -13.63 3.37 -20.77
C LEU A 73 -14.46 4.28 -19.84
N ALA A 74 -14.02 5.52 -19.60
CA ALA A 74 -14.80 6.48 -18.82
C ALA A 74 -16.01 7.04 -19.58
N GLU A 75 -15.91 7.23 -20.90
CA GLU A 75 -16.98 7.79 -21.73
C GLU A 75 -18.04 6.76 -22.12
N ASP A 76 -17.63 5.60 -22.61
CA ASP A 76 -18.51 4.54 -23.08
C ASP A 76 -18.98 3.63 -21.94
N GLY A 77 -18.20 3.61 -20.85
CA GLY A 77 -18.43 2.79 -19.68
C GLY A 77 -17.84 1.39 -19.78
N PHE A 78 -17.83 0.69 -18.65
CA PHE A 78 -17.38 -0.70 -18.54
C PHE A 78 -18.27 -1.50 -17.59
N GLN A 79 -18.30 -2.81 -17.79
CA GLN A 79 -19.02 -3.73 -16.91
C GLN A 79 -18.25 -3.92 -15.61
N ILE A 80 -18.92 -3.71 -14.48
CA ILE A 80 -18.32 -3.96 -13.17
C ILE A 80 -18.23 -5.47 -12.89
N ASP A 81 -17.18 -5.87 -12.20
CA ASP A 81 -16.97 -7.24 -11.77
C ASP A 81 -17.43 -7.48 -10.32
N ALA A 82 -17.19 -8.70 -9.82
CA ALA A 82 -17.52 -9.08 -8.45
C ALA A 82 -16.73 -8.27 -7.39
N ASP A 83 -15.48 -7.89 -7.70
CA ASP A 83 -14.64 -7.13 -6.76
C ASP A 83 -15.14 -5.69 -6.62
N PHE A 84 -15.43 -5.03 -7.73
CA PHE A 84 -15.99 -3.68 -7.76
C PHE A 84 -17.36 -3.63 -7.07
N ARG A 85 -18.23 -4.63 -7.30
CA ARG A 85 -19.49 -4.79 -6.56
C ARG A 85 -19.25 -4.94 -5.05
N GLY A 86 -18.23 -5.72 -4.67
CA GLY A 86 -17.81 -5.88 -3.27
C GLY A 86 -17.38 -4.55 -2.66
N ALA A 87 -16.55 -3.78 -3.36
CA ALA A 87 -16.11 -2.45 -2.93
C ALA A 87 -17.29 -1.49 -2.76
N ILE A 88 -18.27 -1.47 -3.68
CA ILE A 88 -19.50 -0.69 -3.53
C ILE A 88 -20.24 -1.10 -2.25
N ARG A 89 -20.45 -2.41 -2.05
CA ARG A 89 -21.19 -2.91 -0.87
C ARG A 89 -20.53 -2.50 0.44
N SER A 90 -19.23 -2.75 0.60
CA SER A 90 -18.50 -2.39 1.83
C SER A 90 -18.52 -0.87 2.06
N THR A 91 -18.43 -0.07 1.00
CA THR A 91 -18.48 1.40 1.08
C THR A 91 -19.86 1.91 1.48
N LEU A 92 -20.94 1.35 0.92
CA LEU A 92 -22.31 1.70 1.30
C LEU A 92 -22.59 1.34 2.77
N GLN A 93 -22.18 0.16 3.21
CA GLN A 93 -22.28 -0.23 4.62
C GLN A 93 -21.51 0.74 5.53
N GLN A 94 -20.32 1.18 5.12
CA GLN A 94 -19.54 2.17 5.87
C GLN A 94 -20.27 3.52 5.95
N ILE A 95 -20.84 3.99 4.84
CA ILE A 95 -21.61 5.25 4.78
C ILE A 95 -22.84 5.17 5.68
N GLU A 96 -23.55 4.04 5.67
CA GLU A 96 -24.80 3.85 6.43
C GLU A 96 -24.57 3.67 7.93
N SER A 97 -23.45 3.04 8.32
CA SER A 97 -23.12 2.78 9.72
C SER A 97 -22.67 4.01 10.51
N ARG A 98 -22.43 5.16 9.86
CA ARG A 98 -21.90 6.37 10.51
C ARG A 98 -22.70 7.62 10.16
N PRO A 99 -23.30 8.29 11.16
CA PRO A 99 -23.93 9.58 10.97
C PRO A 99 -22.99 10.59 10.29
N GLY A 100 -23.54 11.41 9.40
CA GLY A 100 -22.80 12.45 8.66
C GLY A 100 -22.17 11.99 7.34
N LEU A 101 -21.80 10.72 7.18
CA LEU A 101 -21.16 10.25 5.94
C LEU A 101 -22.09 10.29 4.73
N SER A 102 -23.39 10.03 4.89
CA SER A 102 -24.36 10.09 3.78
C SER A 102 -24.38 11.44 3.08
N LYS A 103 -24.25 12.54 3.84
CA LYS A 103 -24.21 13.90 3.25
C LYS A 103 -22.89 14.13 2.50
N ARG A 104 -21.77 13.74 3.12
CA ARG A 104 -20.42 13.89 2.55
C ARG A 104 -20.25 13.08 1.26
N ALA A 105 -20.72 11.84 1.26
CA ALA A 105 -20.61 10.91 0.15
C ALA A 105 -21.73 11.07 -0.90
N ALA A 106 -22.58 12.09 -0.83
CA ALA A 106 -23.75 12.21 -1.72
C ALA A 106 -23.38 12.23 -3.21
N ALA A 107 -22.35 13.01 -3.57
CA ALA A 107 -21.87 13.07 -4.96
C ALA A 107 -21.23 11.74 -5.40
N LEU A 108 -20.46 11.09 -4.52
CA LEU A 108 -19.89 9.76 -4.75
C LEU A 108 -20.98 8.71 -4.98
N ARG A 109 -22.03 8.71 -4.15
CA ARG A 109 -23.14 7.75 -4.24
C ARG A 109 -23.82 7.80 -5.59
N ARG A 110 -24.09 9.01 -6.08
CA ARG A 110 -24.68 9.24 -7.40
C ARG A 110 -23.73 8.81 -8.53
N ALA A 111 -22.46 9.16 -8.43
CA ALA A 111 -21.53 8.99 -9.54
C ALA A 111 -20.96 7.57 -9.68
N LEU A 112 -20.59 6.92 -8.58
CA LEU A 112 -19.84 5.65 -8.61
C LEU A 112 -20.50 4.51 -7.84
N LEU A 113 -21.50 4.80 -7.00
CA LEU A 113 -22.17 3.79 -6.16
C LEU A 113 -23.64 3.58 -6.54
N PHE A 114 -23.99 3.78 -7.82
CA PHE A 114 -25.31 3.46 -8.39
C PHE A 114 -26.50 4.03 -7.59
N ASP A 115 -26.39 5.31 -7.22
CA ASP A 115 -27.34 6.05 -6.37
C ASP A 115 -27.48 5.45 -4.96
N GLY A 116 -26.43 4.82 -4.46
CA GLY A 116 -26.41 4.16 -3.17
C GLY A 116 -27.06 2.78 -3.18
N ARG A 117 -27.03 2.07 -4.32
CA ARG A 117 -27.53 0.71 -4.46
C ARG A 117 -26.39 -0.23 -4.81
N VAL A 118 -26.46 -1.47 -4.36
CA VAL A 118 -25.51 -2.51 -4.78
C VAL A 118 -26.00 -3.05 -6.14
N PRO A 119 -25.29 -2.76 -7.25
CA PRO A 119 -25.67 -3.25 -8.58
C PRO A 119 -25.46 -4.76 -8.74
N GLU A 120 -25.99 -5.34 -9.81
CA GLU A 120 -25.61 -6.68 -10.27
C GLU A 120 -24.25 -6.69 -10.97
N ILE A 121 -23.58 -7.84 -10.95
CA ILE A 121 -22.35 -8.04 -11.73
C ILE A 121 -22.68 -7.86 -13.21
N GLY A 122 -21.82 -7.16 -13.96
CA GLY A 122 -22.05 -6.82 -15.36
C GLY A 122 -22.81 -5.51 -15.58
N ALA A 123 -23.27 -4.83 -14.52
CA ALA A 123 -23.82 -3.48 -14.65
C ALA A 123 -22.77 -2.52 -15.23
N VAL A 124 -23.20 -1.62 -16.10
CA VAL A 124 -22.30 -0.67 -16.78
C VAL A 124 -22.12 0.58 -15.93
N LEU A 125 -20.87 0.93 -15.62
CA LEU A 125 -20.50 2.19 -14.99
C LEU A 125 -19.97 3.16 -16.05
N VAL A 126 -20.58 4.34 -16.15
CA VAL A 126 -20.15 5.43 -17.05
C VAL A 126 -19.68 6.62 -16.21
N GLN A 127 -18.57 7.25 -16.60
CA GLN A 127 -17.91 8.31 -15.83
C GLN A 127 -17.65 9.56 -16.72
N PRO A 128 -18.70 10.27 -17.14
CA PRO A 128 -18.57 11.31 -18.16
C PRO A 128 -17.74 12.52 -17.69
N GLN A 129 -17.75 12.83 -16.39
CA GLN A 129 -16.89 13.84 -15.77
C GLN A 129 -15.41 13.46 -15.92
N LEU A 130 -15.06 12.21 -15.59
CA LEU A 130 -13.69 11.71 -15.69
C LEU A 130 -13.22 11.69 -17.15
N ALA A 131 -14.09 11.29 -18.08
CA ALA A 131 -13.79 11.32 -19.51
C ALA A 131 -13.42 12.73 -20.01
N ARG A 132 -14.14 13.78 -19.55
CA ARG A 132 -13.80 15.17 -19.86
C ARG A 132 -12.46 15.58 -19.26
N THR A 133 -12.19 15.19 -18.02
CA THR A 133 -10.90 15.45 -17.37
C THR A 133 -9.75 14.79 -18.13
N LEU A 134 -9.87 13.51 -18.48
CA LEU A 134 -8.88 12.78 -19.25
C LEU A 134 -8.67 13.39 -20.64
N ARG A 135 -9.74 13.84 -21.31
CA ARG A 135 -9.65 14.56 -22.59
C ARG A 135 -8.83 15.85 -22.47
N ALA A 136 -9.08 16.65 -21.42
CA ALA A 136 -8.34 17.88 -21.19
C ALA A 136 -6.86 17.61 -20.82
N LEU A 137 -6.57 16.60 -20.01
CA LEU A 137 -5.20 16.19 -19.70
C LEU A 137 -4.44 15.68 -20.94
N SER A 138 -5.12 14.94 -21.82
CA SER A 138 -4.57 14.49 -23.10
C SER A 138 -4.19 15.68 -24.00
N ALA A 139 -5.01 16.74 -24.01
CA ALA A 139 -4.79 17.93 -24.84
C ALA A 139 -3.76 18.92 -24.27
N HIS A 140 -3.71 19.08 -22.95
CA HIS A 140 -2.94 20.14 -22.27
C HIS A 140 -1.75 19.62 -21.45
N GLY A 141 -1.56 18.30 -21.38
CA GLY A 141 -0.52 17.66 -20.57
C GLY A 141 -0.96 17.42 -19.12
N LEU A 142 -0.27 16.48 -18.45
CA LEU A 142 -0.60 16.09 -17.07
C LEU A 142 -0.40 17.22 -16.05
N ALA A 143 0.54 18.14 -16.30
CA ALA A 143 0.77 19.30 -15.45
C ALA A 143 -0.44 20.25 -15.35
N HIS A 144 -1.36 20.19 -16.31
CA HIS A 144 -2.60 20.97 -16.30
C HIS A 144 -3.50 20.64 -15.09
N PHE A 145 -3.38 19.44 -14.52
CA PHE A 145 -4.10 19.06 -13.29
C PHE A 145 -3.75 19.95 -12.09
N TYR A 146 -2.51 20.41 -12.01
CA TYR A 146 -1.94 21.10 -10.85
C TYR A 146 -2.09 22.62 -10.89
N THR A 147 -2.69 23.16 -11.95
CA THR A 147 -2.85 24.61 -12.15
C THR A 147 -4.24 24.95 -12.73
N GLY A 148 -4.56 26.25 -12.80
CA GLY A 148 -5.77 26.74 -13.48
C GLY A 148 -7.09 26.21 -12.91
N ASP A 149 -8.07 26.01 -13.79
CA ASP A 149 -9.46 25.70 -13.39
C ASP A 149 -9.61 24.31 -12.76
N MET A 150 -8.79 23.32 -13.17
CA MET A 150 -8.80 21.99 -12.55
C MET A 150 -8.34 22.06 -11.10
N ALA A 151 -7.18 22.68 -10.84
CA ALA A 151 -6.67 22.86 -9.49
C ALA A 151 -7.65 23.65 -8.62
N ALA A 152 -8.20 24.74 -9.16
CA ALA A 152 -9.20 25.54 -8.45
C ALA A 152 -10.48 24.74 -8.15
N GLY A 153 -10.95 23.90 -9.08
CA GLY A 153 -12.12 23.02 -8.88
C GLY A 153 -11.91 21.98 -7.78
N LEU A 154 -10.75 21.32 -7.78
CA LEU A 154 -10.37 20.35 -6.76
C LEU A 154 -10.29 21.01 -5.38
N VAL A 155 -9.55 22.12 -5.27
CA VAL A 155 -9.37 22.83 -4.00
C VAL A 155 -10.69 23.35 -3.46
N ARG A 156 -11.57 23.89 -4.31
CA ARG A 156 -12.92 24.30 -3.88
C ARG A 156 -13.70 23.15 -3.26
N ALA A 157 -13.70 21.96 -3.88
CA ALA A 157 -14.40 20.80 -3.34
C ALA A 157 -13.81 20.34 -1.99
N VAL A 158 -12.48 20.33 -1.88
CA VAL A 158 -11.77 19.99 -0.63
C VAL A 158 -12.10 20.98 0.48
N GLN A 159 -12.04 22.29 0.22
CA GLN A 159 -12.30 23.32 1.22
C GLN A 159 -13.78 23.43 1.60
N GLN A 160 -14.71 23.16 0.68
CA GLN A 160 -16.15 23.08 0.98
C GLN A 160 -16.47 22.00 2.01
N ASP A 161 -15.66 20.94 2.07
CA ASP A 161 -15.72 19.91 3.11
C ASP A 161 -14.57 20.04 4.12
N ARG A 162 -14.25 21.30 4.48
CA ARG A 162 -13.38 21.70 5.59
C ARG A 162 -11.89 21.37 5.43
N GLY A 163 -11.47 20.89 4.27
CA GLY A 163 -10.06 20.63 3.98
C GLY A 163 -9.23 21.90 3.93
N VAL A 164 -7.91 21.73 4.12
CA VAL A 164 -6.94 22.83 4.23
C VAL A 164 -6.02 22.96 3.03
N MET A 165 -6.24 22.15 1.98
CA MET A 165 -5.49 22.22 0.73
C MET A 165 -5.76 23.53 0.00
N THR A 166 -4.72 24.09 -0.61
CA THR A 166 -4.76 25.30 -1.44
C THR A 166 -4.29 25.02 -2.86
N VAL A 167 -4.51 25.97 -3.78
CA VAL A 167 -3.97 25.87 -5.15
C VAL A 167 -2.44 25.94 -5.16
N ASP A 168 -1.85 26.62 -4.19
CA ASP A 168 -0.39 26.71 -4.03
C ASP A 168 0.20 25.36 -3.60
N ASP A 169 -0.53 24.58 -2.79
CA ASP A 169 -0.12 23.22 -2.43
C ASP A 169 -0.05 22.31 -3.66
N LEU A 170 -1.06 22.38 -4.54
CA LEU A 170 -1.07 21.64 -5.82
C LEU A 170 0.08 22.10 -6.73
N ALA A 171 0.23 23.41 -6.93
CA ALA A 171 1.26 23.96 -7.81
C ALA A 171 2.68 23.68 -7.32
N ALA A 172 2.88 23.58 -6.00
CA ALA A 172 4.18 23.29 -5.39
C ALA A 172 4.53 21.79 -5.35
N TYR A 173 3.57 20.89 -5.61
CA TYR A 173 3.80 19.45 -5.52
C TYR A 173 4.83 18.97 -6.54
N LYS A 174 5.77 18.14 -6.09
CA LYS A 174 6.72 17.43 -6.96
C LYS A 174 6.96 16.00 -6.46
N PRO A 175 7.02 15.01 -7.37
CA PRO A 175 7.52 13.69 -7.03
C PRO A 175 9.04 13.76 -6.77
N VAL A 176 9.58 12.77 -6.05
CA VAL A 176 10.98 12.74 -5.62
C VAL A 176 11.66 11.49 -6.18
N TRP A 177 12.78 11.68 -6.87
CA TRP A 177 13.68 10.57 -7.17
C TRP A 177 14.46 10.19 -5.92
N ARG A 178 14.36 8.94 -5.49
CA ARG A 178 15.02 8.44 -4.29
C ARG A 178 16.06 7.38 -4.65
N GLU A 179 17.06 7.25 -3.79
CA GLU A 179 17.96 6.10 -3.82
C GLU A 179 17.24 4.88 -3.25
N SER A 180 17.27 3.75 -3.95
CA SER A 180 16.67 2.50 -3.47
C SER A 180 17.37 1.98 -2.23
N ILE A 181 16.63 1.35 -1.33
CA ILE A 181 17.25 0.46 -0.34
C ILE A 181 17.72 -0.79 -1.09
N ARG A 182 19.03 -1.05 -1.07
CA ARG A 182 19.62 -2.27 -1.62
C ARG A 182 19.98 -3.23 -0.50
N VAL A 183 19.47 -4.46 -0.56
CA VAL A 183 19.79 -5.53 0.41
C VAL A 183 20.18 -6.80 -0.33
N GLN A 184 21.26 -7.42 0.12
CA GLN A 184 21.67 -8.74 -0.36
C GLN A 184 21.03 -9.83 0.50
N TYR A 185 20.38 -10.80 -0.14
CA TYR A 185 19.81 -11.99 0.49
C TYR A 185 20.52 -13.26 -0.01
N ARG A 186 20.98 -14.12 0.90
CA ARG A 186 21.68 -15.39 0.60
C ARG A 186 22.86 -15.26 -0.36
N GLU A 187 23.56 -14.12 -0.33
CA GLU A 187 24.72 -13.74 -1.17
C GLU A 187 24.47 -13.66 -2.69
N ARG A 188 23.35 -14.20 -3.18
CA ARG A 188 23.03 -14.34 -4.60
C ARG A 188 21.90 -13.44 -5.08
N PHE A 189 21.09 -12.91 -4.17
CA PHE A 189 19.96 -12.05 -4.52
C PHE A 189 20.21 -10.61 -4.08
N ASP A 190 20.13 -9.67 -5.02
CA ASP A 190 20.12 -8.24 -4.72
C ASP A 190 18.68 -7.73 -4.83
N LEU A 191 18.12 -7.29 -3.71
CA LEU A 191 16.78 -6.72 -3.67
C LEU A 191 16.88 -5.19 -3.68
N PHE A 192 16.09 -4.57 -4.55
CA PHE A 192 15.90 -3.14 -4.66
C PHE A 192 14.50 -2.80 -4.14
N LEU A 193 14.48 -2.10 -3.01
CA LEU A 193 13.30 -1.88 -2.19
C LEU A 193 13.01 -0.38 -2.06
N MET A 194 11.73 -0.03 -1.84
CA MET A 194 11.33 1.35 -1.57
C MET A 194 11.96 1.88 -0.28
N PRO A 195 12.58 3.07 -0.30
CA PRO A 195 12.98 3.80 0.91
C PRO A 195 11.77 4.51 1.57
N PRO A 196 11.96 5.12 2.76
CA PRO A 196 11.01 6.08 3.31
C PRO A 196 10.59 7.16 2.28
N PRO A 197 9.31 7.59 2.27
CA PRO A 197 8.30 7.40 3.31
C PRO A 197 7.54 6.07 3.22
N SER A 198 7.96 5.10 2.40
CA SER A 198 7.45 3.74 2.55
C SER A 198 8.20 2.99 3.67
N SER A 199 7.45 2.30 4.52
CA SER A 199 7.99 1.36 5.51
C SER A 199 8.26 -0.04 4.93
N GLY A 200 7.70 -0.35 3.76
CA GLY A 200 7.70 -1.70 3.20
C GLY A 200 9.10 -2.26 2.98
N GLY A 201 9.96 -1.48 2.33
CA GLY A 201 11.34 -1.91 2.03
C GLY A 201 12.16 -2.19 3.28
N ILE A 202 12.08 -1.31 4.30
CA ILE A 202 12.80 -1.51 5.57
C ILE A 202 12.30 -2.78 6.27
N CYS A 203 10.98 -2.96 6.38
CA CYS A 203 10.42 -4.13 7.07
C CYS A 203 10.79 -5.45 6.38
N ILE A 204 10.73 -5.49 5.04
CA ILE A 204 11.11 -6.66 4.25
C ILE A 204 12.61 -6.96 4.41
N ALA A 205 13.45 -5.93 4.29
CA ALA A 205 14.89 -6.04 4.47
C ALA A 205 15.25 -6.60 5.85
N GLU A 206 14.68 -6.02 6.91
CA GLU A 206 14.91 -6.43 8.29
C GLU A 206 14.47 -7.88 8.51
N ALA A 207 13.26 -8.24 8.08
CA ALA A 207 12.73 -9.60 8.24
C ALA A 207 13.56 -10.65 7.46
N LEU A 208 13.95 -10.36 6.22
CA LEU A 208 14.84 -11.25 5.45
C LEU A 208 16.20 -11.41 6.13
N ASN A 209 16.79 -10.33 6.61
CA ASN A 209 18.08 -10.36 7.29
C ASN A 209 18.02 -11.14 8.63
N ILE A 210 16.90 -11.07 9.36
CA ILE A 210 16.68 -11.87 10.57
C ILE A 210 16.68 -13.35 10.20
N LEU A 211 15.91 -13.71 9.17
CA LEU A 211 15.70 -15.09 8.74
C LEU A 211 16.94 -15.77 8.15
N GLU A 212 17.90 -15.01 7.63
CA GLU A 212 19.15 -15.59 7.11
C GLU A 212 19.93 -16.42 8.13
N ARG A 213 19.71 -16.21 9.43
CA ARG A 213 20.32 -17.00 10.51
C ARG A 213 20.03 -18.49 10.40
N TRP A 214 18.89 -18.87 9.83
CA TRP A 214 18.43 -20.26 9.76
C TRP A 214 18.45 -20.77 8.32
N ASP A 215 18.68 -22.08 8.12
CA ASP A 215 18.38 -22.76 6.86
C ASP A 215 16.88 -23.08 6.82
N LEU A 216 16.09 -22.08 6.39
CA LEU A 216 14.64 -22.17 6.39
C LEU A 216 14.13 -23.24 5.44
N ARG A 217 14.80 -23.48 4.31
CA ARG A 217 14.44 -24.54 3.37
C ARG A 217 14.50 -25.91 4.05
N THR A 218 15.59 -26.21 4.76
CA THR A 218 15.72 -27.49 5.48
C THR A 218 14.76 -27.57 6.66
N LEU A 219 14.59 -26.46 7.41
CA LEU A 219 13.64 -26.41 8.52
C LEU A 219 12.20 -26.62 8.05
N HIS A 220 11.75 -25.96 6.98
CA HIS A 220 10.39 -26.09 6.48
C HIS A 220 10.01 -27.54 6.15
N ARG A 221 10.98 -28.32 5.63
CA ARG A 221 10.77 -29.76 5.36
C ARG A 221 10.70 -30.63 6.61
N LYS A 222 11.43 -30.26 7.67
CA LYS A 222 11.55 -31.04 8.92
C LYS A 222 10.53 -30.65 9.99
N ASP A 223 10.37 -29.35 10.20
CA ASP A 223 9.44 -28.70 11.12
C ASP A 223 8.84 -27.45 10.44
N PRO A 224 7.80 -27.62 9.60
CA PRO A 224 7.10 -26.50 8.98
C PRO A 224 6.47 -25.54 10.01
N GLY A 225 6.20 -26.02 11.23
CA GLY A 225 5.73 -25.21 12.35
C GLY A 225 6.77 -24.20 12.83
N LEU A 226 8.02 -24.65 13.00
CA LEU A 226 9.14 -23.79 13.35
C LEU A 226 9.44 -22.78 12.25
N ALA A 227 9.46 -23.21 10.98
CA ALA A 227 9.70 -22.30 9.86
C ALA A 227 8.63 -21.19 9.79
N ALA A 228 7.36 -21.54 9.99
CA ALA A 228 6.27 -20.57 10.07
C ALA A 228 6.41 -19.65 11.29
N HIS A 229 6.74 -20.20 12.47
CA HIS A 229 6.97 -19.41 13.68
C HIS A 229 8.09 -18.38 13.49
N LEU A 230 9.26 -18.78 12.98
CA LEU A 230 10.38 -17.87 12.70
C LEU A 230 9.97 -16.77 11.71
N THR A 231 9.20 -17.11 10.69
CA THR A 231 8.68 -16.15 9.70
C THR A 231 7.79 -15.09 10.37
N VAL A 232 6.90 -15.50 11.28
CA VAL A 232 6.01 -14.60 12.02
C VAL A 232 6.79 -13.73 13.01
N GLU A 233 7.74 -14.31 13.74
CA GLU A 233 8.58 -13.58 14.70
C GLU A 233 9.44 -12.50 14.02
N ALA A 234 9.98 -12.80 12.84
CA ALA A 234 10.70 -11.83 12.03
C ALA A 234 9.79 -10.65 11.62
N MET A 235 8.53 -10.91 11.23
CA MET A 235 7.56 -9.84 10.96
C MET A 235 7.25 -9.02 12.23
N LYS A 236 7.03 -9.66 13.39
CA LYS A 236 6.74 -8.95 14.65
C LYS A 236 7.85 -7.96 15.01
N HIS A 237 9.11 -8.36 14.89
CA HIS A 237 10.24 -7.46 15.12
C HIS A 237 10.27 -6.28 14.14
N ALA A 238 10.17 -6.55 12.84
CA ALA A 238 10.19 -5.51 11.81
C ALA A 238 9.03 -4.51 11.95
N PHE A 239 7.81 -4.99 12.28
CA PHE A 239 6.66 -4.12 12.53
C PHE A 239 6.79 -3.33 13.84
N ALA A 240 7.47 -3.87 14.85
CA ALA A 240 7.75 -3.14 16.08
C ALA A 240 8.73 -1.99 15.86
N ASP A 241 9.79 -2.21 15.09
CA ASP A 241 10.71 -1.14 14.69
C ASP A 241 10.01 -0.12 13.78
N ARG A 242 9.18 -0.58 12.83
CA ARG A 242 8.29 0.29 12.02
C ARG A 242 7.49 1.25 12.88
N ALA A 243 6.77 0.73 13.86
CA ALA A 243 5.87 1.49 14.71
C ALA A 243 6.58 2.49 15.64
N ARG A 244 7.87 2.27 15.92
CA ARG A 244 8.66 3.11 16.83
C ARG A 244 9.52 4.15 16.11
N LEU A 245 9.97 3.87 14.89
CA LEU A 245 11.10 4.59 14.29
C LEU A 245 10.82 5.18 12.90
N LEU A 246 9.79 4.70 12.18
CA LEU A 246 9.60 5.10 10.78
C LEU A 246 8.66 6.29 10.63
N GLY A 247 8.97 7.11 9.63
CA GLY A 247 8.23 8.29 9.20
C GLY A 247 8.76 8.81 7.86
N ASP A 248 8.51 10.07 7.55
CA ASP A 248 9.07 10.73 6.37
C ASP A 248 10.53 11.12 6.61
N ALA A 249 11.47 10.50 5.89
CA ALA A 249 12.90 10.78 6.03
C ALA A 249 13.31 12.18 5.56
N ASP A 250 12.45 12.89 4.81
CA ASP A 250 12.69 14.29 4.45
C ASP A 250 12.46 15.24 5.66
N HIS A 251 11.81 14.75 6.72
CA HIS A 251 11.38 15.54 7.88
C HIS A 251 11.69 14.92 9.25
N ALA A 252 12.15 13.67 9.30
CA ALA A 252 12.51 12.99 10.53
C ALA A 252 13.75 12.11 10.33
N ASP A 253 14.50 11.90 11.41
CA ASP A 253 15.65 11.00 11.39
C ASP A 253 15.18 9.54 11.42
N VAL A 254 15.25 8.88 10.26
CA VAL A 254 14.91 7.47 10.10
C VAL A 254 16.20 6.67 9.99
N PRO A 255 16.49 5.73 10.92
CA PRO A 255 17.76 5.02 10.96
C PRO A 255 17.84 3.87 9.94
N VAL A 256 17.65 4.18 8.64
CA VAL A 256 17.53 3.21 7.54
C VAL A 256 18.68 2.21 7.54
N ALA A 257 19.92 2.68 7.55
CA ALA A 257 21.11 1.81 7.49
C ALA A 257 21.24 0.86 8.70
N VAL A 258 20.72 1.27 9.86
CA VAL A 258 20.71 0.41 11.06
C VAL A 258 19.65 -0.68 10.89
N LEU A 259 18.42 -0.31 10.53
CA LEU A 259 17.29 -1.23 10.43
C LEU A 259 17.46 -2.25 9.30
N THR A 260 18.08 -1.85 8.19
CA THR A 260 18.37 -2.75 7.05
C THR A 260 19.72 -3.47 7.20
N GLY A 261 20.45 -3.26 8.30
CA GLY A 261 21.79 -3.79 8.52
C GLY A 261 21.81 -5.19 9.15
N LYS A 262 22.73 -6.06 8.69
CA LYS A 262 22.89 -7.44 9.21
C LYS A 262 23.20 -7.49 10.71
N ALA A 263 23.92 -6.50 11.25
CA ALA A 263 24.26 -6.46 12.67
C ALA A 263 23.02 -6.27 13.57
N HIS A 264 22.07 -5.45 13.13
CA HIS A 264 20.79 -5.27 13.82
C HIS A 264 19.94 -6.53 13.77
N ALA A 265 19.79 -7.09 12.57
CA ALA A 265 19.06 -8.33 12.37
C ALA A 265 19.60 -9.50 13.22
N ARG A 266 20.92 -9.65 13.38
CA ARG A 266 21.53 -10.66 14.26
C ARG A 266 21.13 -10.48 15.73
N ARG A 267 21.06 -9.23 16.22
CA ARG A 267 20.61 -8.95 17.60
C ARG A 267 19.15 -9.34 17.78
N LEU A 268 18.29 -9.04 16.80
CA LEU A 268 16.88 -9.40 16.86
C LEU A 268 16.69 -10.92 16.75
N ALA A 269 17.38 -11.58 15.82
CA ALA A 269 17.33 -13.03 15.66
C ALA A 269 17.75 -13.79 16.93
N ALA A 270 18.68 -13.25 17.73
CA ALA A 270 19.10 -13.83 19.00
C ALA A 270 18.03 -13.73 20.11
N ARG A 271 17.00 -12.89 19.93
CA ARG A 271 15.89 -12.72 20.88
C ARG A 271 14.70 -13.63 20.58
N ILE A 272 14.67 -14.24 19.39
CA ILE A 272 13.60 -15.14 18.98
C ILE A 272 13.75 -16.47 19.73
N ASN A 273 12.73 -16.84 20.50
CA ASN A 273 12.63 -18.14 21.16
C ASN A 273 11.93 -19.14 20.22
N GLU A 274 12.66 -20.13 19.74
CA GLU A 274 12.17 -21.13 18.78
C GLU A 274 11.02 -22.01 19.31
N GLN A 275 10.76 -22.01 20.61
CA GLN A 275 9.76 -22.85 21.27
C GLN A 275 8.48 -22.12 21.64
N SER A 276 8.49 -20.79 21.73
CA SER A 276 7.32 -20.02 22.13
C SER A 276 7.39 -18.56 21.69
N VAL A 277 6.22 -17.98 21.39
CA VAL A 277 6.06 -16.53 21.24
C VAL A 277 6.39 -15.82 22.56
N ALA A 278 6.98 -14.62 22.47
CA ALA A 278 7.17 -13.75 23.63
C ALA A 278 5.94 -12.85 23.83
N ASP A 279 5.76 -12.33 25.04
CA ASP A 279 4.74 -11.30 25.29
C ASP A 279 4.93 -10.09 24.36
N SER A 280 3.85 -9.47 23.89
CA SER A 280 3.91 -8.32 22.97
C SER A 280 4.83 -7.18 23.46
N ALA A 281 4.92 -6.97 24.78
CA ALA A 281 5.79 -5.99 25.42
C ALA A 281 7.30 -6.27 25.21
N ALA A 282 7.68 -7.52 24.92
CA ALA A 282 9.05 -7.86 24.64
C ALA A 282 9.55 -7.20 23.34
N TYR A 283 8.69 -6.94 22.35
CA TYR A 283 9.09 -6.34 21.07
C TYR A 283 9.16 -4.80 21.14
N GLY A 284 8.57 -4.18 22.17
CA GLY A 284 8.51 -2.74 22.42
C GLY A 284 7.33 -2.35 23.32
N GLU A 285 7.14 -1.05 23.58
CA GLU A 285 6.00 -0.57 24.39
C GLU A 285 4.67 -0.63 23.63
N ALA A 286 3.66 -1.22 24.28
CA ALA A 286 2.32 -1.40 23.72
C ALA A 286 1.44 -0.15 23.83
N GLY A 287 0.63 0.13 22.80
CA GLY A 287 -0.34 1.24 22.78
C GLY A 287 -1.80 0.76 22.59
N PRO A 288 -2.77 1.69 22.58
CA PRO A 288 -4.19 1.36 22.32
C PRO A 288 -4.40 0.74 20.94
N MET A 289 -5.45 -0.08 20.80
CA MET A 289 -5.59 -1.04 19.71
C MET A 289 -6.92 -0.88 18.96
N LEU A 290 -6.89 -1.08 17.64
CA LEU A 290 -8.06 -1.28 16.80
C LEU A 290 -7.86 -2.57 15.99
N GLY A 291 -8.94 -3.30 15.72
CA GLY A 291 -8.90 -4.45 14.81
C GLY A 291 -8.59 -4.02 13.38
N LEU A 292 -7.98 -4.90 12.59
CA LEU A 292 -7.72 -4.62 11.17
C LEU A 292 -9.06 -4.46 10.41
N PRO A 293 -9.34 -3.30 9.80
CA PRO A 293 -10.53 -3.11 8.99
C PRO A 293 -10.43 -3.94 7.71
N GLU A 294 -11.55 -4.04 6.97
CA GLU A 294 -11.47 -4.35 5.56
C GLU A 294 -10.72 -3.24 4.82
N ASP A 295 -9.83 -3.66 3.94
CA ASP A 295 -8.93 -2.80 3.18
C ASP A 295 -9.25 -2.87 1.69
N GLY A 296 -8.96 -1.78 0.98
CA GLY A 296 -9.15 -1.59 -0.45
C GLY A 296 -8.62 -0.20 -0.84
N GLY A 297 -8.54 0.11 -2.14
CA GLY A 297 -8.08 1.43 -2.62
C GLY A 297 -6.64 1.45 -3.13
N THR A 298 -5.88 0.38 -2.95
CA THR A 298 -4.55 0.17 -3.55
C THR A 298 -4.60 -0.78 -4.75
N SER A 299 -3.79 -0.52 -5.77
CA SER A 299 -3.51 -1.40 -6.90
C SER A 299 -2.00 -1.60 -7.05
N HIS A 300 -1.59 -2.73 -7.63
CA HIS A 300 -0.20 -3.00 -7.97
C HIS A 300 -0.12 -3.67 -9.32
N TYR A 301 0.89 -3.33 -10.11
CA TYR A 301 1.19 -3.97 -11.38
C TYR A 301 2.70 -4.07 -11.61
N CYS A 302 3.09 -5.06 -12.40
CA CYS A 302 4.44 -5.24 -12.89
C CYS A 302 4.42 -5.23 -14.43
N VAL A 303 5.45 -4.64 -15.04
CA VAL A 303 5.65 -4.64 -16.49
C VAL A 303 7.11 -4.99 -16.77
N VAL A 304 7.33 -5.90 -17.73
CA VAL A 304 8.65 -6.17 -18.30
C VAL A 304 8.51 -6.11 -19.81
N ASP A 305 9.39 -5.39 -20.49
CA ASP A 305 9.36 -5.26 -21.95
C ASP A 305 10.54 -5.96 -22.64
N ARG A 306 10.45 -6.03 -23.96
CA ARG A 306 11.47 -6.67 -24.83
C ARG A 306 12.85 -6.01 -24.79
N TRP A 307 12.97 -4.79 -24.25
CA TRP A 307 14.25 -4.09 -24.11
C TRP A 307 14.88 -4.31 -22.74
N GLY A 308 14.22 -5.11 -21.88
CA GLY A 308 14.68 -5.39 -20.53
C GLY A 308 14.34 -4.29 -19.53
N ASN A 309 13.42 -3.37 -19.85
CA ASN A 309 12.90 -2.43 -18.85
C ASN A 309 11.95 -3.17 -17.91
N ILE A 310 12.02 -2.84 -16.63
CA ILE A 310 11.24 -3.49 -15.57
C ILE A 310 10.60 -2.40 -14.73
N VAL A 311 9.29 -2.47 -14.55
CA VAL A 311 8.51 -1.60 -13.68
C VAL A 311 7.80 -2.46 -12.65
N SER A 312 7.93 -2.09 -11.38
CA SER A 312 7.11 -2.57 -10.28
C SER A 312 6.49 -1.35 -9.62
N ALA A 313 5.17 -1.20 -9.70
CA ALA A 313 4.49 0.03 -9.31
C ALA A 313 3.27 -0.26 -8.44
N THR A 314 3.19 0.40 -7.29
CA THR A 314 2.01 0.39 -6.41
C THR A 314 1.43 1.79 -6.36
N GLU A 315 0.13 1.90 -6.56
CA GLU A 315 -0.63 3.16 -6.54
C GLU A 315 -1.86 3.02 -5.64
N THR A 316 -2.30 4.11 -5.03
CA THR A 316 -3.33 4.04 -3.98
C THR A 316 -4.06 5.36 -3.78
N ILE A 317 -5.25 5.28 -3.19
CA ILE A 317 -5.99 6.42 -2.60
C ILE A 317 -6.25 6.21 -1.11
N ASN A 318 -5.37 5.43 -0.46
CA ASN A 318 -5.55 4.77 0.83
C ASN A 318 -6.69 3.75 0.81
N THR A 319 -7.83 4.07 1.42
CA THR A 319 -8.95 3.13 1.61
C THR A 319 -9.90 3.06 0.40
N GLY A 320 -10.87 2.13 0.41
CA GLY A 320 -11.88 2.01 -0.64
C GLY A 320 -12.66 3.31 -0.85
N PHE A 321 -12.59 3.87 -2.06
CA PHE A 321 -13.10 5.21 -2.41
C PHE A 321 -12.56 6.36 -1.53
N GLY A 322 -11.36 6.19 -0.96
CA GLY A 322 -10.59 7.24 -0.31
C GLY A 322 -11.34 7.97 0.80
N SER A 323 -11.36 9.30 0.73
CA SER A 323 -12.03 10.17 1.71
C SER A 323 -13.55 10.23 1.58
N LEU A 324 -14.12 9.50 0.60
CA LEU A 324 -15.51 9.60 0.16
C LEU A 324 -15.89 10.96 -0.44
N LEU A 325 -14.93 11.88 -0.59
CA LEU A 325 -15.14 13.17 -1.25
C LEU A 325 -14.96 13.00 -2.76
N TYR A 326 -16.05 13.21 -3.50
CA TYR A 326 -16.05 13.18 -4.96
C TYR A 326 -16.09 14.61 -5.52
N VAL A 327 -15.08 14.96 -6.32
CA VAL A 327 -14.99 16.25 -7.02
C VAL A 327 -15.81 16.16 -8.31
N ASP A 328 -17.10 16.49 -8.21
CA ASP A 328 -18.06 16.34 -9.31
C ASP A 328 -17.64 17.08 -10.59
N SER A 329 -16.96 18.23 -10.49
CA SER A 329 -16.49 18.94 -11.70
C SER A 329 -15.40 18.20 -12.47
N LEU A 330 -14.67 17.28 -11.83
CA LEU A 330 -13.53 16.56 -12.41
C LEU A 330 -13.78 15.05 -12.55
N GLY A 331 -14.76 14.52 -11.83
CA GLY A 331 -15.03 13.10 -11.79
C GLY A 331 -14.01 12.29 -10.99
N ILE A 332 -13.41 12.91 -9.98
CA ILE A 332 -12.28 12.35 -9.21
C ILE A 332 -12.71 12.10 -7.76
N VAL A 333 -12.31 10.94 -7.23
CA VAL A 333 -12.40 10.63 -5.80
C VAL A 333 -11.11 11.09 -5.13
N MET A 334 -11.21 11.85 -4.04
CA MET A 334 -10.04 12.27 -3.28
C MET A 334 -9.55 11.14 -2.36
N ASN A 335 -8.23 10.97 -2.28
CA ASN A 335 -7.59 10.06 -1.33
C ASN A 335 -7.91 10.42 0.13
N ASN A 336 -7.65 9.49 1.06
CA ASN A 336 -7.60 9.78 2.49
C ASN A 336 -6.23 9.46 3.10
N GLU A 337 -5.15 9.85 2.42
CA GLU A 337 -3.79 9.51 2.85
C GLU A 337 -3.33 10.25 4.11
N MET A 338 -4.04 11.32 4.51
CA MET A 338 -3.75 11.96 5.79
C MET A 338 -4.01 11.05 7.00
N ASP A 339 -4.81 9.97 6.86
CA ASP A 339 -5.00 8.96 7.91
C ASP A 339 -3.74 8.12 8.17
N ASP A 340 -2.83 8.04 7.21
CA ASP A 340 -1.56 7.35 7.36
C ASP A 340 -0.53 8.17 8.15
N PHE A 341 -0.87 9.36 8.66
CA PHE A 341 -0.07 10.00 9.71
C PHE A 341 -0.44 9.50 11.12
N THR A 342 0.45 9.73 12.07
CA THR A 342 0.08 9.82 13.49
C THR A 342 -0.80 11.07 13.65
N THR A 343 -2.11 10.86 13.75
CA THR A 343 -3.11 11.94 13.89
C THR A 343 -3.20 12.46 15.33
N GLU A 344 -2.79 11.63 16.29
CA GLU A 344 -2.61 11.93 17.70
C GLU A 344 -1.62 10.90 18.27
N SER A 345 -0.64 11.35 19.06
CA SER A 345 0.39 10.46 19.61
C SER A 345 -0.22 9.31 20.40
N GLY A 346 0.20 8.09 20.08
CA GLY A 346 -0.31 6.87 20.69
C GLY A 346 -1.60 6.32 20.08
N GLN A 347 -2.30 7.03 19.19
CA GLN A 347 -3.46 6.49 18.47
C GLN A 347 -3.05 5.68 17.23
N VAL A 348 -3.96 4.84 16.75
CA VAL A 348 -3.75 3.98 15.56
C VAL A 348 -4.57 4.46 14.35
N ASN A 349 -4.05 4.23 13.15
CA ASN A 349 -4.73 4.61 11.90
C ASN A 349 -5.92 3.69 11.57
N ALA A 350 -6.54 3.86 10.40
CA ALA A 350 -7.62 3.01 9.93
C ALA A 350 -7.26 1.53 10.01
N TYR A 351 -6.01 1.19 9.67
CA TYR A 351 -5.48 -0.17 9.67
C TYR A 351 -5.08 -0.73 11.04
N GLY A 352 -5.34 -0.01 12.13
CA GLY A 352 -4.91 -0.41 13.47
C GLY A 352 -3.39 -0.36 13.66
N LEU A 353 -2.66 0.29 12.75
CA LEU A 353 -1.21 0.47 12.89
C LEU A 353 -0.92 1.58 13.89
N ARG A 354 -0.09 1.26 14.87
CA ARG A 354 0.60 2.27 15.68
C ARG A 354 1.73 2.88 14.86
N GLN A 355 1.83 4.19 14.94
CA GLN A 355 2.80 4.97 14.20
C GLN A 355 3.65 5.80 15.15
N SER A 356 4.89 6.10 14.76
CA SER A 356 5.82 6.85 15.59
C SER A 356 5.50 8.35 15.56
N ASP A 357 6.05 9.12 16.49
CA ASP A 357 5.97 10.58 16.40
C ASP A 357 6.79 11.12 15.21
N ALA A 358 7.77 10.35 14.72
CA ALA A 358 8.45 10.64 13.45
C ALA A 358 7.48 10.62 12.26
N ASN A 359 6.27 10.09 12.42
CA ASN A 359 5.17 10.17 11.46
C ASN A 359 4.00 11.08 11.91
N LEU A 360 4.21 12.04 12.82
CA LEU A 360 3.21 13.08 13.07
C LEU A 360 2.91 13.89 11.81
N VAL A 361 1.67 14.36 11.68
CA VAL A 361 1.26 15.30 10.64
C VAL A 361 2.17 16.52 10.66
N GLY A 362 2.56 17.00 9.49
CA GLY A 362 3.33 18.23 9.36
C GLY A 362 3.21 18.81 7.95
N PRO A 363 3.52 20.09 7.79
CA PRO A 363 3.33 20.79 6.52
C PRO A 363 4.24 20.17 5.46
N LYS A 364 3.68 19.82 4.29
CA LYS A 364 4.39 19.23 3.13
C LYS A 364 5.02 17.86 3.38
N LYS A 365 4.82 17.28 4.56
CA LYS A 365 5.29 15.93 4.90
C LYS A 365 4.51 14.88 4.13
N ARG A 366 5.11 13.72 3.88
CA ARG A 366 4.46 12.55 3.27
C ARG A 366 4.08 11.52 4.33
N PRO A 367 2.85 10.99 4.32
CA PRO A 367 2.42 9.99 5.29
C PRO A 367 3.10 8.64 5.05
N LEU A 368 3.48 7.96 6.14
CA LEU A 368 4.15 6.66 6.10
C LEU A 368 3.31 5.59 5.38
N SER A 369 3.84 5.02 4.31
CA SER A 369 3.16 4.00 3.51
C SER A 369 3.58 2.57 3.88
N CYS A 370 2.80 1.57 3.44
CA CYS A 370 3.15 0.14 3.48
C CYS A 370 3.47 -0.45 2.09
N MET A 371 3.41 0.36 1.02
CA MET A 371 3.63 -0.08 -0.36
C MET A 371 5.04 -0.67 -0.54
N SER A 372 5.12 -1.84 -1.15
CA SER A 372 6.38 -2.60 -1.25
C SER A 372 6.71 -3.06 -2.68
N PRO A 373 6.66 -2.19 -3.72
CA PRO A 373 7.17 -2.57 -5.03
C PRO A 373 8.66 -2.90 -4.92
N THR A 374 9.05 -4.02 -5.52
CA THR A 374 10.35 -4.65 -5.32
C THR A 374 10.85 -5.22 -6.64
N ILE A 375 12.13 -4.97 -6.94
CA ILE A 375 12.86 -5.62 -8.03
C ILE A 375 13.99 -6.45 -7.42
N VAL A 376 14.17 -7.67 -7.91
CA VAL A 376 15.23 -8.58 -7.47
C VAL A 376 16.11 -8.94 -8.65
N LEU A 377 17.42 -8.86 -8.42
CA LEU A 377 18.41 -9.48 -9.29
C LEU A 377 18.91 -10.77 -8.65
N ARG A 378 19.19 -11.77 -9.48
CA ARG A 378 19.89 -13.01 -9.10
C ARG A 378 21.23 -13.03 -9.82
N ASP A 379 22.31 -13.09 -9.06
CA ASP A 379 23.68 -13.12 -9.59
C ASP A 379 23.95 -11.96 -10.58
N GLY A 380 23.44 -10.77 -10.23
CA GLY A 380 23.56 -9.54 -11.03
C GLY A 380 22.62 -9.43 -12.25
N ARG A 381 21.74 -10.41 -12.49
CA ARG A 381 20.79 -10.42 -13.61
C ARG A 381 19.35 -10.22 -13.14
N PRO A 382 18.48 -9.52 -13.89
CA PRO A 382 17.07 -9.42 -13.56
C PRO A 382 16.41 -10.77 -13.33
N PHE A 383 15.62 -10.87 -12.26
CA PHE A 383 15.05 -12.14 -11.83
C PHE A 383 13.59 -12.06 -11.42
N LEU A 384 13.18 -11.03 -10.67
CA LEU A 384 11.80 -10.91 -10.19
C LEU A 384 11.39 -9.44 -10.08
N ALA A 385 10.20 -9.12 -10.58
CA ALA A 385 9.46 -7.92 -10.21
C ALA A 385 8.24 -8.35 -9.39
N VAL A 386 8.02 -7.73 -8.23
CA VAL A 386 6.93 -8.13 -7.32
C VAL A 386 6.47 -6.96 -6.46
N GLY A 387 5.19 -6.94 -6.13
CA GLY A 387 4.60 -6.04 -5.16
C GLY A 387 3.14 -6.38 -4.93
N GLY A 388 2.44 -5.58 -4.14
CA GLY A 388 1.03 -5.88 -3.86
C GLY A 388 0.21 -4.70 -3.38
N SER A 389 -1.08 -4.97 -3.21
CA SER A 389 -2.09 -4.08 -2.66
C SER A 389 -2.77 -4.71 -1.45
N GLY A 390 -3.19 -3.89 -0.48
CA GLY A 390 -3.75 -4.39 0.78
C GLY A 390 -3.04 -3.86 2.03
N GLY A 391 -2.77 -2.54 2.08
CA GLY A 391 -2.42 -1.84 3.31
C GLY A 391 -1.21 -2.44 4.02
N PRO A 392 -1.21 -2.61 5.35
CA PRO A 392 -0.09 -3.24 6.05
C PRO A 392 0.15 -4.70 5.64
N ARG A 393 -0.86 -5.38 5.07
CA ARG A 393 -0.70 -6.76 4.60
C ARG A 393 0.21 -6.85 3.38
N ILE A 394 0.40 -5.75 2.63
CA ILE A 394 1.36 -5.66 1.52
C ILE A 394 2.74 -6.14 1.99
N ILE A 395 3.24 -5.60 3.09
CA ILE A 395 4.58 -5.91 3.62
C ILE A 395 4.70 -7.42 3.86
N SER A 396 3.80 -7.98 4.66
CA SER A 396 3.82 -9.41 4.99
C SER A 396 3.62 -10.31 3.77
N SER A 397 2.79 -9.92 2.81
CA SER A 397 2.50 -10.75 1.64
C SER A 397 3.59 -10.72 0.60
N VAL A 398 4.17 -9.55 0.31
CA VAL A 398 5.33 -9.43 -0.58
C VAL A 398 6.53 -10.15 0.04
N PHE A 399 6.76 -9.99 1.35
CA PHE A 399 7.80 -10.73 2.07
C PHE A 399 7.67 -12.26 1.93
N GLN A 400 6.46 -12.81 2.15
CA GLN A 400 6.26 -14.25 2.00
C GLN A 400 6.38 -14.72 0.55
N VAL A 401 5.94 -13.93 -0.43
CA VAL A 401 6.14 -14.27 -1.86
C VAL A 401 7.63 -14.24 -2.22
N LEU A 402 8.40 -13.29 -1.69
CA LEU A 402 9.86 -13.29 -1.80
C LEU A 402 10.46 -14.55 -1.18
N LEU A 403 10.06 -14.96 0.03
CA LEU A 403 10.54 -16.24 0.61
C LEU A 403 10.16 -17.44 -0.27
N ASN A 404 8.93 -17.50 -0.76
CA ASN A 404 8.45 -18.57 -1.63
C ASN A 404 9.31 -18.73 -2.88
N VAL A 405 9.67 -17.62 -3.54
CA VAL A 405 10.51 -17.67 -4.75
C VAL A 405 11.99 -17.84 -4.38
N LEU A 406 12.54 -17.03 -3.47
CA LEU A 406 13.98 -16.95 -3.21
C LEU A 406 14.48 -18.09 -2.31
N GLU A 407 13.72 -18.43 -1.26
CA GLU A 407 14.11 -19.43 -0.26
C GLU A 407 13.58 -20.82 -0.57
N TYR A 408 12.37 -20.93 -1.14
CA TYR A 408 11.72 -22.21 -1.43
C TYR A 408 11.76 -22.62 -2.92
N ASP A 409 12.22 -21.74 -3.83
CA ASP A 409 12.35 -22.00 -5.28
C ASP A 409 11.01 -22.37 -5.95
N LEU A 410 9.93 -21.73 -5.50
CA LEU A 410 8.61 -21.90 -6.09
C LEU A 410 8.43 -20.97 -7.29
N GLY A 411 7.68 -21.44 -8.29
CA GLY A 411 7.25 -20.61 -9.42
C GLY A 411 6.33 -19.47 -8.98
N PRO A 412 6.24 -18.36 -9.73
CA PRO A 412 5.55 -17.16 -9.29
C PRO A 412 4.04 -17.38 -9.07
N ALA A 413 3.38 -18.22 -9.88
CA ALA A 413 1.97 -18.55 -9.73
C ALA A 413 1.67 -19.31 -8.42
N GLU A 414 2.50 -20.30 -8.08
CA GLU A 414 2.39 -21.03 -6.81
C GLU A 414 2.71 -20.10 -5.64
N ALA A 415 3.78 -19.32 -5.75
CA ALA A 415 4.24 -18.41 -4.71
C ALA A 415 3.16 -17.40 -4.28
N VAL A 416 2.42 -16.81 -5.22
CA VAL A 416 1.32 -15.86 -4.92
C VAL A 416 0.05 -16.55 -4.42
N ALA A 417 -0.21 -17.78 -4.86
CA ALA A 417 -1.41 -18.54 -4.48
C ALA A 417 -1.34 -19.11 -3.07
N LEU A 418 -0.14 -19.42 -2.56
CA LEU A 418 0.04 -20.03 -1.25
C LEU A 418 -0.64 -19.23 -0.12
N PRO A 419 -1.14 -19.91 0.94
CA PRO A 419 -1.67 -19.25 2.12
C PRO A 419 -0.62 -18.36 2.78
N ARG A 420 -1.05 -17.22 3.31
CA ARG A 420 -0.16 -16.23 3.91
C ARG A 420 -0.59 -15.88 5.32
N TYR A 421 0.41 -15.59 6.13
CA TYR A 421 0.28 -15.08 7.48
C TYR A 421 0.43 -13.56 7.49
N HIS A 422 -0.23 -12.89 8.41
CA HIS A 422 -0.03 -11.48 8.66
C HIS A 422 -0.02 -11.23 10.16
N HIS A 423 1.06 -10.62 10.63
CA HIS A 423 1.19 -10.11 11.99
C HIS A 423 1.92 -8.79 11.93
N GLN A 424 1.33 -7.75 12.51
CA GLN A 424 1.87 -6.39 12.49
C GLN A 424 2.28 -5.93 13.89
N TRP A 425 2.80 -6.85 14.69
CA TRP A 425 3.05 -6.74 16.14
C TRP A 425 1.82 -6.43 17.01
N GLN A 426 1.01 -5.44 16.66
CA GLN A 426 -0.22 -5.05 17.35
C GLN A 426 -1.40 -4.88 16.37
N PRO A 427 -2.56 -5.52 16.60
CA PRO A 427 -2.87 -6.44 17.70
C PRO A 427 -1.99 -7.70 17.72
N ASP A 428 -1.82 -8.30 18.90
CA ASP A 428 -1.04 -9.55 19.10
C ASP A 428 -1.86 -10.76 18.65
N VAL A 429 -2.25 -10.74 17.38
CA VAL A 429 -3.05 -11.77 16.71
C VAL A 429 -2.42 -12.05 15.37
N LEU A 430 -2.21 -13.33 15.09
CA LEU A 430 -1.77 -13.82 13.80
C LEU A 430 -2.98 -14.02 12.89
N TYR A 431 -3.08 -13.20 11.85
CA TYR A 431 -4.10 -13.38 10.83
C TYR A 431 -3.62 -14.33 9.74
N ARG A 432 -4.50 -15.23 9.27
CA ARG A 432 -4.27 -16.02 8.05
C ARG A 432 -5.42 -15.86 7.08
N ASN A 433 -5.14 -16.02 5.79
CA ASN A 433 -6.18 -16.07 4.76
C ASN A 433 -6.55 -17.52 4.38
N ASP A 434 -7.85 -17.76 4.20
CA ASP A 434 -8.46 -19.09 4.07
C ASP A 434 -7.89 -19.93 2.91
N CYS A 435 -7.27 -21.07 3.25
CA CYS A 435 -7.14 -22.23 2.37
C CYS A 435 -6.91 -23.49 3.23
N PRO A 436 -7.56 -24.63 2.94
CA PRO A 436 -7.36 -25.87 3.68
C PRO A 436 -6.10 -26.60 3.19
N ALA A 437 -4.89 -26.24 3.66
CA ALA A 437 -3.69 -26.97 3.20
C ALA A 437 -2.39 -26.91 4.04
N ASN A 438 -2.33 -26.32 5.25
CA ASN A 438 -1.09 -26.37 6.03
C ASN A 438 -1.28 -26.71 7.51
N GLN A 439 -1.98 -27.82 7.75
CA GLN A 439 -2.24 -28.34 9.10
C GLN A 439 -0.96 -28.45 9.96
N PRO A 440 0.21 -28.87 9.42
CA PRO A 440 1.44 -28.93 10.21
C PRO A 440 1.96 -27.56 10.66
N ALA A 441 2.03 -26.58 9.75
CA ALA A 441 2.49 -25.23 10.08
C ALA A 441 1.58 -24.56 11.12
N ILE A 442 0.26 -24.66 10.94
CA ILE A 442 -0.74 -24.08 11.86
C ILE A 442 -0.69 -24.75 13.23
N THR A 443 -0.59 -26.08 13.26
CA THR A 443 -0.45 -26.82 14.53
C THR A 443 0.81 -26.38 15.26
N GLY A 444 1.94 -26.29 14.55
CA GLY A 444 3.20 -25.86 15.15
C GLY A 444 3.22 -24.39 15.59
N LEU A 445 2.50 -23.50 14.92
CA LEU A 445 2.29 -22.12 15.36
C LEU A 445 1.49 -22.07 16.67
N ARG A 446 0.38 -22.81 16.75
CA ARG A 446 -0.46 -22.89 17.97
C ARG A 446 0.29 -23.50 19.15
N GLN A 447 1.06 -24.56 18.92
CA GLN A 447 1.89 -25.20 19.96
C GLN A 447 2.94 -24.23 20.54
N ARG A 448 3.39 -23.26 19.75
CA ARG A 448 4.32 -22.20 20.16
C ARG A 448 3.60 -20.95 20.69
N GLY A 449 2.28 -21.01 20.89
CA GLY A 449 1.50 -19.95 21.56
C GLY A 449 0.92 -18.86 20.65
N HIS A 450 0.99 -18.99 19.33
CA HIS A 450 0.38 -17.99 18.43
C HIS A 450 -1.16 -18.04 18.48
N GLU A 451 -1.81 -16.91 18.76
CA GLU A 451 -3.25 -16.74 18.61
C GLU A 451 -3.59 -16.53 17.12
N ILE A 452 -4.30 -17.48 16.52
CA ILE A 452 -4.59 -17.47 15.07
C ILE A 452 -6.05 -17.10 14.82
N SER A 453 -6.25 -16.06 14.01
CA SER A 453 -7.55 -15.61 13.54
C SER A 453 -7.68 -15.77 12.03
N ASP A 454 -8.81 -16.35 11.60
CA ASP A 454 -9.12 -16.58 10.20
C ASP A 454 -9.71 -15.32 9.57
N GLN A 455 -9.14 -14.89 8.45
CA GLN A 455 -9.63 -13.76 7.68
C GLN A 455 -9.96 -14.15 6.24
N LYS A 456 -11.05 -13.59 5.74
CA LYS A 456 -11.54 -13.88 4.39
C LYS A 456 -10.66 -13.36 3.27
N ARG A 457 -9.86 -12.30 3.51
CA ARG A 457 -9.11 -11.63 2.44
C ARG A 457 -7.68 -11.25 2.87
N GLY A 458 -6.70 -11.55 2.02
CA GLY A 458 -5.31 -11.07 2.17
C GLY A 458 -4.98 -9.98 1.16
N ALA A 459 -3.76 -9.44 1.22
CA ALA A 459 -3.24 -8.56 0.17
C ALA A 459 -3.19 -9.29 -1.18
N ILE A 460 -3.23 -8.55 -2.29
CA ILE A 460 -3.17 -9.08 -3.66
C ILE A 460 -1.76 -8.81 -4.18
N VAL A 461 -1.03 -9.86 -4.56
CA VAL A 461 0.34 -9.75 -5.09
C VAL A 461 0.38 -10.00 -6.59
N GLN A 462 1.09 -9.16 -7.34
CA GLN A 462 1.43 -9.43 -8.74
C GLN A 462 2.94 -9.68 -8.82
N ALA A 463 3.34 -10.58 -9.70
CA ALA A 463 4.75 -10.87 -9.91
C ALA A 463 5.04 -11.20 -11.38
N ILE A 464 6.25 -10.86 -11.83
CA ILE A 464 6.83 -11.36 -13.08
C ILE A 464 8.19 -11.96 -12.73
N LEU A 465 8.34 -13.26 -12.91
CA LEU A 465 9.63 -13.94 -12.85
C LEU A 465 10.28 -13.90 -14.24
N ILE A 466 11.55 -13.57 -14.27
CA ILE A 466 12.36 -13.45 -15.48
C ILE A 466 13.35 -14.61 -15.47
N ASP A 467 13.15 -15.58 -16.36
CA ASP A 467 14.02 -16.74 -16.52
C ASP A 467 14.60 -16.76 -17.94
N ALA A 468 15.84 -16.26 -18.05
CA ALA A 468 16.50 -16.00 -19.33
C ALA A 468 15.59 -15.17 -20.26
N ASP A 469 15.15 -15.76 -21.37
CA ASP A 469 14.29 -15.11 -22.37
C ASP A 469 12.79 -15.33 -22.12
N THR A 470 12.42 -15.99 -21.02
CA THR A 470 11.03 -16.30 -20.67
C THR A 470 10.53 -15.40 -19.55
N LEU A 471 9.38 -14.76 -19.77
CA LEU A 471 8.66 -13.98 -18.78
C LEU A 471 7.48 -14.80 -18.23
N ILE A 472 7.47 -15.02 -16.92
CA ILE A 472 6.43 -15.78 -16.24
C ILE A 472 5.65 -14.84 -15.33
N GLY A 473 4.54 -14.31 -15.84
CA GLY A 473 3.62 -13.47 -15.09
C GLY A 473 2.72 -14.28 -14.16
N ALA A 474 2.41 -13.73 -12.98
CA ALA A 474 1.49 -14.31 -12.03
C ALA A 474 0.62 -13.24 -11.38
N SER A 475 -0.68 -13.55 -11.28
CA SER A 475 -1.65 -12.76 -10.54
C SER A 475 -2.22 -13.53 -9.37
N ASP A 476 -2.34 -12.88 -8.21
CA ASP A 476 -2.92 -13.49 -7.02
C ASP A 476 -4.36 -13.96 -7.29
N PRO A 477 -4.69 -15.25 -7.07
CA PRO A 477 -6.01 -15.79 -7.38
C PRO A 477 -7.13 -15.25 -6.46
N ARG A 478 -6.78 -14.50 -5.40
CA ARG A 478 -7.75 -13.86 -4.48
C ARG A 478 -8.46 -12.65 -5.08
N LYS A 479 -8.07 -12.23 -6.28
CA LYS A 479 -8.72 -11.17 -7.08
C LYS A 479 -8.70 -11.57 -8.56
N GLY A 480 -9.55 -10.96 -9.38
CA GLY A 480 -9.69 -11.27 -10.80
C GLY A 480 -8.60 -10.72 -11.74
N GLY A 481 -7.40 -10.42 -11.24
CA GLY A 481 -6.30 -9.98 -12.09
C GLY A 481 -5.77 -11.11 -12.97
N GLN A 482 -5.23 -10.79 -14.15
CA GLN A 482 -4.62 -11.77 -15.05
C GLN A 482 -3.29 -11.24 -15.59
N PRO A 483 -2.25 -12.09 -15.69
CA PRO A 483 -1.06 -11.75 -16.46
C PRO A 483 -1.40 -11.78 -17.95
N ASP A 484 -0.86 -10.82 -18.70
CA ASP A 484 -1.00 -10.74 -20.15
C ASP A 484 0.33 -10.28 -20.79
N GLY A 485 0.56 -10.63 -22.05
CA GLY A 485 1.81 -10.36 -22.76
C GLY A 485 1.67 -10.58 -24.26
N TYR A 486 2.52 -9.90 -25.05
CA TYR A 486 2.50 -9.93 -26.51
C TYR A 486 3.91 -9.98 -27.11
#